data_AF-A0A6P1A9X2-F1
#
_entry.id   AF-A0A6P1A9X2-F1
#
_cell.length_a   1.000
_cell.length_b   1.000
_cell.length_c   1.000
_cell.angle_alpha   90.00
_cell.angle_beta   90.00
_cell.angle_gamma   90.00
#
_symmetry.space_group_name_H-M   'P 1'
#
loop_
_entity.id
_entity.type
_entity.pdbx_description
1 polymer ?
#
loop_
_entity_poly.entity_id
_entity_poly.type
_entity_poly.pdbx_seq_one_letter_code
_entity_poly.pdbx_strand_id
1 'polypeptide(L)' 'MSYLAIPAEVEIFPEPVFGIVEQTIEAHKPGKVKFLGISWQACFYRNFGETKVVSDRAIAIVGVADATLLVMPISIFSE' A
#
# COMPACT_ATOMS: atom_id res chain seq x y z
N MET A 1 -6.64 -0.48 -31.57
CA MET A 1 -7.39 -0.27 -30.32
C MET A 1 -6.43 0.35 -29.32
N SER A 2 -6.42 1.67 -29.19
CA SER A 2 -5.64 2.37 -28.17
C SER A 2 -6.46 2.38 -26.88
N TYR A 3 -6.05 1.60 -25.88
CA TYR A 3 -6.57 1.75 -24.53
C TYR A 3 -6.01 3.07 -23.99
N LEU A 4 -6.83 4.11 -23.94
CA LEU A 4 -6.58 5.25 -23.07
C LEU A 4 -6.67 4.70 -21.65
N ALA A 5 -5.53 4.33 -21.06
CA ALA A 5 -5.46 4.09 -19.65
C ALA A 5 -5.83 5.40 -18.96
N ILE A 6 -7.06 5.48 -18.44
CA ILE A 6 -7.45 6.56 -17.54
C ILE A 6 -6.47 6.42 -16.37
N PRO A 7 -5.64 7.43 -16.08
CA PRO A 7 -4.75 7.35 -14.93
C PRO A 7 -5.60 7.13 -13.68
N ALA A 8 -5.31 6.07 -12.93
CA ALA A 8 -5.96 5.78 -11.66
C ALA A 8 -5.95 7.06 -10.81
N GLU A 9 -7.10 7.43 -10.27
CA GLU A 9 -7.18 8.59 -9.40
C GLU A 9 -6.49 8.21 -8.09
N VAL A 10 -5.38 8.90 -7.81
CA VAL A 10 -4.58 8.67 -6.60
C VAL A 10 -4.98 9.69 -5.56
N GLU A 11 -5.57 9.23 -4.47
CA GLU A 11 -5.87 10.04 -3.30
C GLU A 11 -4.83 9.74 -2.21
N ILE A 12 -4.07 10.76 -1.82
CA ILE A 12 -3.08 10.67 -0.73
C ILE A 12 -3.73 11.24 0.53
N PHE A 13 -3.63 10.48 1.62
CA PHE A 13 -4.17 10.89 2.91
C PHE A 13 -3.30 12.00 3.52
N PRO A 14 -3.91 12.97 4.24
CA PRO A 14 -3.16 14.04 4.89
C PRO A 14 -2.22 13.53 5.99
N GLU A 15 -2.60 12.42 6.63
CA GLU A 15 -1.76 11.70 7.60
C GLU A 15 -1.80 10.20 7.28
N PRO A 16 -0.67 9.48 7.47
CA PRO A 16 -0.64 8.04 7.29
C PRO A 16 -1.49 7.36 8.35
N VAL A 17 -2.27 6.38 7.93
CA VAL A 17 -2.99 5.47 8.84
C VAL A 17 -2.26 4.12 8.88
N PHE A 18 -2.47 3.32 9.92
CA PHE A 18 -1.73 2.06 10.10
C PHE A 18 -2.62 0.85 9.90
N GLY A 19 -2.07 -0.18 9.26
CA GLY A 19 -2.71 -1.48 9.07
C GLY A 19 -1.74 -2.63 9.35
N ILE A 20 -2.26 -3.86 9.27
CA ILE A 20 -1.48 -5.09 9.41
C ILE A 20 -1.45 -5.82 8.08
N VAL A 21 -0.27 -6.23 7.61
CA VAL A 21 -0.14 -7.05 6.40
C VAL A 21 -0.72 -8.45 6.63
N GLU A 22 -1.78 -8.81 5.91
CA GLU A 22 -2.34 -10.17 5.93
C GLU A 22 -1.71 -11.07 4.87
N GLN A 23 -1.35 -10.48 3.73
CA GLN A 23 -0.65 -11.17 2.64
C GLN A 23 0.54 -10.32 2.22
N THR A 24 1.72 -10.96 2.20
CA THR A 24 3.01 -10.35 1.81
C THR A 24 2.86 -9.44 0.59
N ILE A 25 3.41 -8.23 0.73
CA ILE A 25 3.46 -7.21 -0.32
C ILE A 25 4.88 -7.17 -0.86
N GLU A 26 5.05 -7.27 -2.17
CA GLU A 26 6.36 -7.21 -2.84
C GLU A 26 6.37 -6.09 -3.88
N ALA A 27 7.55 -5.59 -4.25
CA ALA A 27 7.71 -4.47 -5.18
C ALA A 27 6.96 -4.66 -6.53
N HIS A 28 6.78 -5.90 -6.97
CA HIS A 28 6.12 -6.25 -8.22
C HIS A 28 4.84 -7.06 -8.04
N LYS A 29 4.40 -7.26 -6.79
CA LYS A 29 3.25 -8.10 -6.48
C LYS A 29 2.40 -7.48 -5.38
N PRO A 30 1.13 -7.15 -5.67
CA PRO A 30 0.19 -6.71 -4.65
C PRO A 30 0.06 -7.76 -3.54
N GLY A 31 -0.06 -7.27 -2.30
CA GLY A 31 -0.45 -8.08 -1.16
C GLY A 31 -1.79 -7.62 -0.60
N LYS A 32 -2.01 -7.91 0.68
CA LYS A 32 -3.22 -7.51 1.41
C LYS A 32 -2.90 -6.93 2.75
N VAL A 33 -3.68 -5.92 3.14
CA VAL A 33 -3.59 -5.26 4.44
C VAL A 33 -4.96 -5.29 5.10
N LYS A 34 -4.98 -5.65 6.38
CA LYS A 34 -6.14 -5.45 7.25
C LYS A 34 -6.12 -4.03 7.77
N PHE A 35 -7.18 -3.30 7.44
CA PHE A 35 -7.43 -1.95 7.92
C PHE A 35 -8.88 -1.84 8.37
N LEU A 36 -9.11 -1.35 9.59
CA LEU A 36 -10.44 -1.27 10.21
C LEU A 36 -11.23 -2.60 10.19
N GLY A 37 -10.52 -3.73 10.33
CA GLY A 37 -11.13 -5.06 10.32
C GLY A 37 -11.45 -5.62 8.92
N ILE A 38 -11.23 -4.85 7.86
CA ILE A 38 -11.49 -5.23 6.47
C ILE A 38 -10.17 -5.52 5.76
N SER A 39 -10.15 -6.56 4.92
CA SER A 39 -9.01 -6.92 4.09
C SER A 39 -9.03 -6.16 2.77
N TRP A 40 -7.97 -5.42 2.48
CA TRP A 40 -7.82 -4.60 1.28
C TRP A 40 -6.61 -5.05 0.46
N GLN A 41 -6.71 -4.94 -0.86
CA GLN A 41 -5.55 -5.06 -1.73
C GLN A 41 -4.60 -3.89 -1.47
N ALA A 42 -3.29 -4.16 -1.45
CA ALA A 42 -2.28 -3.14 -1.18
C ALA A 42 -1.03 -3.28 -2.05
N CYS A 43 -0.48 -2.13 -2.44
CA CYS A 43 0.75 -2.00 -3.23
C CYS A 43 1.63 -0.90 -2.64
N PHE A 44 2.94 -1.00 -2.83
CA PHE A 44 3.84 0.08 -2.43
C PHE A 44 3.55 1.36 -3.21
N TYR A 45 3.48 2.50 -2.51
CA TYR A 45 3.27 3.80 -3.14
C TYR A 45 4.46 4.19 -4.04
N ARG A 46 5.70 3.89 -3.60
CA ARG A 46 6.95 4.04 -4.37
C ARG A 46 7.98 3.03 -3.90
N ASN A 47 9.05 2.87 -4.68
CA ASN A 47 10.17 2.01 -4.32
C ASN A 47 11.12 2.74 -3.36
N PHE A 48 11.03 2.44 -2.07
CA PHE A 48 11.84 3.05 -1.02
C PHE A 48 12.99 2.15 -0.55
N GLY A 49 13.44 1.21 -1.40
CA GLY A 49 14.51 0.27 -1.09
C GLY A 49 14.03 -1.00 -0.38
N GLU A 50 12.94 -0.95 0.38
CA GLU A 50 12.23 -2.15 0.83
C GLU A 50 11.45 -2.75 -0.33
N THR A 51 11.77 -4.01 -0.66
CA THR A 51 11.15 -4.75 -1.76
C THR A 51 10.07 -5.71 -1.30
N LYS A 52 9.91 -5.89 0.03
CA LYS A 52 9.03 -6.89 0.62
C LYS A 52 8.64 -6.54 2.05
N VAL A 53 7.34 -6.56 2.35
CA VAL A 53 6.82 -6.62 3.73
C VAL A 53 6.04 -7.92 3.90
N VAL A 54 6.45 -8.74 4.88
CA VAL A 54 5.83 -10.04 5.18
C VAL A 54 4.55 -9.88 6.01
N SER A 55 3.75 -10.95 6.08
CA SER A 55 2.55 -10.99 6.92
C SER A 55 2.82 -10.68 8.39
N ASP A 56 1.77 -10.24 9.08
CA ASP A 56 1.73 -9.91 10.51
C ASP A 56 2.62 -8.71 10.90
N ARG A 57 3.14 -7.97 9.92
CA ARG A 57 3.86 -6.72 10.13
C ARG A 57 2.92 -5.53 10.00
N ALA A 58 3.16 -4.53 10.84
CA ALA A 58 2.48 -3.25 10.72
C ALA A 58 3.04 -2.48 9.51
N ILE A 59 2.17 -1.73 8.83
CA ILE A 59 2.51 -0.94 7.66
C ILE A 59 1.73 0.38 7.66
N ALA A 60 2.33 1.44 7.12
CA ALA A 60 1.65 2.70 6.91
C ALA A 60 0.88 2.67 5.58
N ILE A 61 -0.36 3.14 5.62
CA ILE A 61 -1.23 3.34 4.47
C ILE A 61 -1.27 4.85 4.24
N VAL A 62 -0.77 5.27 3.08
CA VAL A 62 -0.58 6.68 2.74
C VAL A 62 -1.62 7.19 1.75
N GLY A 63 -2.45 6.31 1.20
CA GLY A 63 -3.48 6.70 0.25
C GLY A 63 -4.17 5.51 -0.39
N VAL A 64 -4.92 5.79 -1.44
CA VAL A 64 -5.63 4.82 -2.26
C VAL A 64 -5.50 5.20 -3.74
N ALA A 65 -5.33 4.18 -4.58
CA ALA A 65 -5.44 4.30 -6.04
C ALA A 65 -6.56 3.35 -6.49
N ASP A 66 -7.65 3.90 -7.01
CA ASP A 66 -8.90 3.20 -7.30
C ASP A 66 -9.45 2.42 -6.08
N ALA A 67 -9.12 1.13 -5.98
CA ALA A 67 -9.51 0.23 -4.88
C ALA A 67 -8.31 -0.44 -4.21
N THR A 68 -7.09 0.03 -4.47
CA THR A 68 -5.85 -0.50 -3.92
C THR A 68 -5.24 0.49 -2.93
N LEU A 69 -5.00 0.04 -1.71
CA LEU A 69 -4.30 0.84 -0.71
C LEU A 69 -2.83 1.03 -1.12
N LEU A 70 -2.37 2.26 -1.02
CA LEU A 70 -0.98 2.64 -1.24
C LEU A 70 -0.28 2.62 0.11
N VAL A 71 0.80 1.85 0.21
CA VAL A 71 1.46 1.58 1.48
C VAL A 71 2.95 1.87 1.47
N MET A 72 3.49 2.11 2.66
CA MET A 72 4.90 2.36 2.92
C MET A 72 5.35 1.64 4.21
N PRO A 73 6.57 1.11 4.26
CA PRO A 73 7.17 0.60 5.50
C PRO A 73 7.18 1.65 6.62
N ILE A 74 6.92 1.20 7.86
CA ILE A 74 6.94 2.10 9.03
C ILE A 74 8.35 2.64 9.31
N SER A 75 9.39 1.89 8.92
CA SER A 75 10.81 2.27 9.06
C SER A 75 11.14 3.63 8.44
N ILE A 76 10.34 4.10 7.47
CA ILE A 76 10.53 5.39 6.80
C ILE A 76 10.05 6.57 7.66
N PHE A 77 9.16 6.34 8.63
CA PHE A 77 8.61 7.39 9.49
C PHE A 77 9.36 7.54 10.81
N SER A 78 10.32 6.66 11.09
CA SER A 78 11.20 6.71 12.24
C SER A 78 12.55 7.30 11.85
N GLU A 79 12.61 8.63 11.76
CA GLU A 79 13.86 9.41 11.91
C GLU A 79 13.98 9.92 13.35
#